data_AF-A0A7Y4WXQ0-F1
#
_entry.id   AF-A0A7Y4WXQ0-F1
#
_cell.length_a   1.000
_cell.length_b   1.000
_cell.length_c   1.000
_cell.angle_alpha   90.00
_cell.angle_beta   90.00
_cell.angle_gamma   90.00
#
_symmetry.space_group_name_H-M   'P 1'
#
loop_
_entity.id
_entity.type
_entity.pdbx_description
1 polymer ?
#
loop_
_entity_poly.entity_id
_entity_poly.type
_entity_poly.pdbx_seq_one_letter_code
_entity_poly.pdbx_strand_id
1 'polypeptide(L)'
;MLITEAVTGYKDFYKMPPPEDEFSLLRSYPTDLIIMELAKVNAILFQEMGSKNEVLAKILSEVFPMLDEKRRRNVFREMGVSEKLEFLPNLFASPPISKLIGLCFDNYYYVSTDEVVNTYQFQQDLFDSILIANQRYYNQVKGEDDVNTYEIQWKLGLMQQYYIRRFDYISLTGQTKVLLFHKFIWHHFPEGQQLIKEFTDAMGSNGFFSPALVAMELVSKSLNNYQIDKKPKWSVVFSESLKKMMEHFSLRPTEILEGKQSGHVHKNIMTHPFYYLLNEYAVVLDYDYLAYIVEFSLTYNFYNFTSLNGSEKYKTFNSFKSMLGKSYYEDFITGEIIRKVFASKGYQVFDDRKEFFPDFTICHYDADMVLMEVKSAELNIEALENCDAIRVKDFLDVQFAGKKQGKERNKGIYQLIESIRQLAESNKLDSLLKSPDNKEKCTLYPTLIYTDHVFDITWINGYLNNIFEEEIKPYKKYFKKIYPLTMINQSILIDKYDLLKDDPKLLKSWIEQYWKRHQSNIQSFRKKRDPNQFLKAGTSFTFFLGDILPQRNGLEFFRRIADDLELKEVI
;
A
#
# COMPACT_ATOMS: atom_id res chain seq x y z
N MET A 1 13.12 4.88 -1.94
CA MET A 1 13.38 6.14 -1.21
C MET A 1 12.88 5.96 0.22
N LEU A 2 13.78 5.72 1.20
CA LEU A 2 13.43 5.61 2.61
C LEU A 2 14.17 6.73 3.35
N ILE A 3 13.62 7.92 3.23
CA ILE A 3 13.89 9.06 4.09
C ILE A 3 12.50 9.48 4.56
N THR A 4 12.26 9.50 5.86
CA THR A 4 11.12 10.24 6.41
C THR A 4 11.29 11.67 5.92
N GLU A 5 10.42 12.13 5.03
CA GLU A 5 10.56 13.47 4.51
C GLU A 5 10.38 14.45 5.67
N ALA A 6 11.40 15.26 5.94
CA ALA A 6 11.27 16.33 6.92
C ALA A 6 10.32 17.36 6.32
N VAL A 7 9.12 17.48 6.88
CA VAL A 7 8.11 18.43 6.41
C VAL A 7 8.05 19.62 7.37
N THR A 8 8.21 20.83 6.85
CA THR A 8 8.18 22.05 7.64
C THR A 8 6.75 22.35 8.12
N GLY A 9 6.61 22.50 9.44
CA GLY A 9 5.38 22.96 10.08
C GLY A 9 5.36 24.48 10.32
N TYR A 10 4.20 24.97 10.76
CA TYR A 10 3.95 26.39 11.04
C TYR A 10 4.94 26.98 12.05
N LYS A 11 5.27 26.24 13.12
CA LYS A 11 6.21 26.72 14.14
C LYS A 11 7.63 26.84 13.59
N ASP A 12 8.05 25.91 12.75
CA ASP A 12 9.38 25.95 12.15
C ASP A 12 9.49 27.09 11.14
N PHE A 13 8.42 27.38 10.40
CA PHE A 13 8.38 28.46 9.41
C PHE A 13 8.32 29.85 10.06
N TYR A 14 7.43 30.07 11.03
CA TYR A 14 7.18 31.39 11.64
C TYR A 14 7.87 31.63 12.98
N LYS A 15 8.43 30.59 13.62
CA LYS A 15 8.99 30.61 14.98
C LYS A 15 7.97 31.02 16.06
N MET A 16 6.70 30.68 15.86
CA MET A 16 5.60 30.93 16.80
C MET A 16 4.65 29.71 16.86
N PRO A 17 3.88 29.51 17.94
CA PRO A 17 2.93 28.39 18.00
C PRO A 17 1.85 28.52 16.91
N PRO A 18 1.35 27.39 16.35
CA PRO A 18 0.19 27.42 15.47
C PRO A 18 -1.08 27.83 16.26
N PRO A 19 -2.12 28.33 15.58
CA PRO A 19 -3.46 28.47 16.15
C PRO A 19 -3.94 27.18 16.84
N GLU A 20 -4.74 27.32 17.89
CA GLU A 20 -5.33 26.18 18.60
C GLU A 20 -6.32 25.42 17.71
N ASP A 21 -7.26 26.14 17.08
CA ASP A 21 -8.16 25.60 16.06
C ASP A 21 -7.42 25.49 14.72
N GLU A 22 -7.18 24.26 14.28
CA GLU A 22 -6.47 23.93 13.05
C GLU A 22 -7.19 24.37 11.77
N PHE A 23 -8.50 24.65 11.82
CA PHE A 23 -9.29 25.07 10.67
C PHE A 23 -9.75 26.53 10.74
N SER A 24 -9.31 27.27 11.77
CA SER A 24 -9.77 28.64 12.04
C SER A 24 -9.57 29.62 10.87
N LEU A 25 -8.46 29.50 10.13
CA LEU A 25 -8.14 30.38 9.01
C LEU A 25 -8.99 30.10 7.76
N LEU A 26 -9.54 28.90 7.63
CA LEU A 26 -10.25 28.47 6.41
C LEU A 26 -11.77 28.52 6.50
N ARG A 27 -12.30 28.61 7.73
CA ARG A 27 -13.74 28.47 8.03
C ARG A 27 -14.64 29.46 7.28
N SER A 28 -14.12 30.63 6.88
CA SER A 28 -14.87 31.64 6.14
C SER A 28 -14.84 31.47 4.61
N TYR A 29 -14.11 30.49 4.07
CA TYR A 29 -13.99 30.30 2.62
C TYR A 29 -14.85 29.11 2.14
N PRO A 30 -15.40 29.18 0.93
CA PRO A 30 -16.15 28.06 0.35
C PRO A 30 -15.31 26.78 0.34
N THR A 31 -15.86 25.67 0.83
CA THR A 31 -15.14 24.39 0.89
C THR A 31 -14.70 23.92 -0.49
N ASP A 32 -15.54 24.11 -1.50
CA ASP A 32 -15.24 23.77 -2.89
C ASP A 32 -13.96 24.44 -3.42
N LEU A 33 -13.76 25.71 -3.07
CA LEU A 33 -12.57 26.48 -3.44
C LEU A 33 -11.32 25.92 -2.75
N ILE A 34 -11.43 25.60 -1.45
CA ILE A 34 -10.32 25.03 -0.68
C ILE A 34 -9.92 23.66 -1.26
N ILE A 35 -10.89 22.77 -1.49
CA ILE A 35 -10.64 21.42 -2.02
C ILE A 35 -10.00 21.48 -3.41
N MET A 36 -10.48 22.38 -4.27
CA MET A 36 -9.91 22.58 -5.60
C MET A 36 -8.42 22.91 -5.54
N GLU A 37 -8.00 23.85 -4.69
CA GLU A 37 -6.58 24.22 -4.58
C GLU A 37 -5.75 23.11 -3.92
N LEU A 38 -6.27 22.44 -2.89
CA LEU A 38 -5.57 21.30 -2.26
C LEU A 38 -5.39 20.12 -3.22
N ALA A 39 -6.41 19.80 -4.02
CA ALA A 39 -6.32 18.79 -5.07
C ALA A 39 -5.31 19.18 -6.16
N LYS A 40 -5.21 20.48 -6.48
CA LYS A 40 -4.19 21.01 -7.39
C LYS A 40 -2.77 20.82 -6.84
N VAL A 41 -2.57 21.01 -5.52
CA VAL A 41 -1.29 20.68 -4.87
C VAL A 41 -0.99 19.18 -4.99
N ASN A 42 -1.94 18.30 -4.64
CA ASN A 42 -1.76 16.84 -4.76
C ASN A 42 -1.46 16.40 -6.21
N ALA A 43 -2.14 17.00 -7.19
CA ALA A 43 -1.87 16.72 -8.60
C ALA A 43 -0.42 17.08 -8.99
N ILE A 44 0.10 18.22 -8.52
CA ILE A 44 1.50 18.60 -8.76
C ILE A 44 2.45 17.62 -8.07
N LEU A 45 2.21 17.29 -6.79
CA LEU A 45 3.01 16.32 -6.04
C LEU A 45 3.06 14.95 -6.72
N PHE A 46 1.98 14.53 -7.37
CA PHE A 46 1.91 13.26 -8.10
C PHE A 46 2.61 13.33 -9.47
N GLN A 47 2.39 14.40 -10.23
CA GLN A 47 2.81 14.49 -11.63
C GLN A 47 4.28 14.89 -11.82
N GLU A 48 4.84 15.60 -10.86
CA GLU A 48 6.14 16.24 -11.04
C GLU A 48 7.29 15.31 -10.63
N MET A 49 7.94 14.73 -11.64
CA MET A 49 9.12 13.86 -11.49
C MET A 49 10.44 14.64 -11.35
N GLY A 50 10.34 15.95 -11.07
CA GLY A 50 11.47 16.86 -10.96
C GLY A 50 12.17 16.81 -9.61
N SER A 51 13.17 17.66 -9.43
CA SER A 51 13.77 17.87 -8.10
C SER A 51 12.72 18.49 -7.16
N LYS A 52 12.88 18.27 -5.85
CA LYS A 52 11.99 18.87 -4.82
C LYS A 52 11.80 20.38 -4.96
N ASN A 53 12.84 21.08 -5.43
CA ASN A 53 12.79 22.52 -5.66
C ASN A 53 11.91 22.90 -6.85
N GLU A 54 11.89 22.08 -7.90
CA GLU A 54 11.03 22.28 -9.08
C GLU A 54 9.56 22.11 -8.66
N VAL A 55 9.24 21.02 -7.96
CA VAL A 55 7.89 20.74 -7.43
C VAL A 55 7.40 21.90 -6.55
N LEU A 56 8.25 22.37 -5.63
CA LEU A 56 7.92 23.48 -4.75
C LEU A 56 7.69 24.77 -5.55
N ALA A 57 8.59 25.14 -6.45
CA ALA A 57 8.46 26.33 -7.28
C ALA A 57 7.17 26.27 -8.12
N LYS A 58 6.82 25.08 -8.63
CA LYS A 58 5.59 24.87 -9.40
C LYS A 58 4.35 25.11 -8.56
N ILE A 59 4.26 24.50 -7.37
CA ILE A 59 3.15 24.72 -6.43
C ILE A 59 3.01 26.22 -6.12
N LEU A 60 4.10 26.91 -5.81
CA LEU A 60 4.06 28.35 -5.51
C LEU A 60 3.57 29.17 -6.71
N SER A 61 3.99 28.83 -7.92
CA SER A 61 3.58 29.57 -9.13
C SER A 61 2.14 29.31 -9.55
N GLU A 62 1.64 28.08 -9.36
CA GLU A 62 0.34 27.65 -9.88
C GLU A 62 -0.78 27.79 -8.85
N VAL A 63 -0.52 27.50 -7.58
CA VAL A 63 -1.51 27.48 -6.50
C VAL A 63 -1.42 28.76 -5.67
N PHE A 64 -0.21 29.30 -5.51
CA PHE A 64 0.04 30.45 -4.63
C PHE A 64 0.65 31.69 -5.32
N PRO A 65 0.18 32.11 -6.52
CA PRO A 65 0.74 33.22 -7.27
C PRO A 65 0.62 34.58 -6.59
N MET A 66 -0.14 34.70 -5.49
CA MET A 66 -0.34 35.92 -4.71
C MET A 66 0.27 35.84 -3.30
N LEU A 67 1.09 34.84 -2.98
CA LEU A 67 1.86 34.84 -1.72
C LEU A 67 2.69 36.11 -1.58
N ASP A 68 2.66 36.72 -0.40
CA ASP A 68 3.39 37.96 -0.16
C ASP A 68 4.92 37.78 -0.25
N GLU A 69 5.63 38.87 -0.46
CA GLU A 69 7.08 38.85 -0.67
C GLU A 69 7.85 38.33 0.56
N LYS A 70 7.34 38.56 1.78
CA LYS A 70 7.99 38.07 3.01
C LYS A 70 7.88 36.55 3.10
N ARG A 71 6.70 35.97 2.84
CA ARG A 71 6.49 34.52 2.81
C ARG A 71 7.30 33.88 1.70
N ARG A 72 7.29 34.44 0.48
CA ARG A 72 8.15 33.96 -0.62
C ARG A 72 9.62 33.94 -0.24
N ARG A 73 10.15 35.04 0.33
CA ARG A 73 11.54 35.11 0.79
C ARG A 73 11.83 34.08 1.87
N ASN A 74 10.91 33.85 2.80
CA ASN A 74 11.07 32.79 3.81
C ASN A 74 11.12 31.41 3.15
N VAL A 75 10.23 31.10 2.20
CA VAL A 75 10.29 29.85 1.44
C VAL A 75 11.65 29.69 0.74
N PHE A 76 12.11 30.71 0.02
CA PHE A 76 13.43 30.67 -0.63
C PHE A 76 14.59 30.57 0.37
N ARG A 77 14.46 31.14 1.57
CA ARG A 77 15.45 30.98 2.63
C ARG A 77 15.49 29.54 3.11
N GLU A 78 14.35 28.91 3.37
CA GLU A 78 14.30 27.50 3.75
C GLU A 78 14.89 26.60 2.64
N MET A 79 14.69 26.96 1.36
CA MET A 79 15.34 26.29 0.22
C MET A 79 16.86 26.52 0.17
N GLY A 80 17.31 27.78 0.37
CA GLY A 80 18.72 28.19 0.21
C GLY A 80 19.62 27.82 1.40
N VAL A 81 19.08 27.72 2.61
CA VAL A 81 19.80 27.18 3.78
C VAL A 81 20.13 25.71 3.57
N SER A 82 19.37 25.01 2.73
CA SER A 82 19.52 23.59 2.47
C SER A 82 20.59 23.22 1.44
N GLU A 83 21.22 24.13 0.69
CA GLU A 83 22.37 23.72 -0.15
C GLU A 83 23.53 23.15 0.70
N LYS A 84 23.56 23.44 2.00
CA LYS A 84 24.53 22.90 2.97
C LYS A 84 24.03 21.71 3.78
N LEU A 85 22.73 21.41 3.76
CA LEU A 85 22.12 20.29 4.47
C LEU A 85 21.69 19.25 3.44
N GLU A 86 22.07 17.98 3.60
CA GLU A 86 21.66 16.89 2.68
C GLU A 86 20.13 16.66 2.60
N PHE A 87 19.32 17.44 3.33
CA PHE A 87 17.87 17.29 3.42
C PHE A 87 17.17 18.65 3.29
N LEU A 88 16.60 18.87 2.10
CA LEU A 88 15.64 19.96 1.85
C LEU A 88 14.35 19.70 2.65
N PRO A 89 13.92 20.65 3.50
CA PRO A 89 12.62 20.52 4.14
C PRO A 89 11.49 20.68 3.09
N ASN A 90 10.56 19.73 3.07
CA ASN A 90 9.38 19.79 2.22
C ASN A 90 8.33 20.71 2.87
N LEU A 91 7.71 21.60 2.10
CA LEU A 91 6.59 22.43 2.59
C LEU A 91 5.22 21.81 2.30
N PHE A 92 5.16 20.94 1.28
CA PHE A 92 3.94 20.29 0.82
C PHE A 92 4.14 18.78 0.85
N ALA A 93 3.18 18.07 1.43
CA ALA A 93 3.18 16.61 1.50
C ALA A 93 1.74 16.09 1.41
N SER A 94 1.52 15.05 0.62
CA SER A 94 0.17 14.55 0.35
C SER A 94 -0.59 14.02 1.59
N PRO A 95 0.05 13.36 2.58
CA PRO A 95 -0.65 12.91 3.80
C PRO A 95 -1.31 14.05 4.62
N PRO A 96 -0.60 15.12 5.04
CA PRO A 96 -1.24 16.23 5.75
C PRO A 96 -2.25 17.00 4.87
N ILE A 97 -2.03 17.09 3.56
CA ILE A 97 -3.02 17.69 2.63
C ILE A 97 -4.32 16.89 2.63
N SER A 98 -4.24 15.55 2.58
CA SER A 98 -5.41 14.69 2.62
C SER A 98 -6.15 14.82 3.95
N LYS A 99 -5.42 14.97 5.06
CA LYS A 99 -6.01 15.26 6.38
C LYS A 99 -6.73 16.62 6.39
N LEU A 100 -6.15 17.64 5.76
CA LEU A 100 -6.76 18.96 5.64
C LEU A 100 -8.02 18.93 4.76
N ILE A 101 -8.04 18.15 3.67
CA ILE A 101 -9.27 17.88 2.90
C ILE A 101 -10.34 17.25 3.79
N GLY A 102 -9.95 16.30 4.66
CA GLY A 102 -10.86 15.74 5.67
C GLY A 102 -11.48 16.79 6.58
N LEU A 103 -10.66 17.71 7.11
CA LEU A 103 -11.15 18.82 7.93
C LEU A 103 -12.08 19.76 7.18
N CYS A 104 -11.88 19.93 5.86
CA CYS A 104 -12.79 20.68 5.00
C CYS A 104 -14.17 20.02 4.96
N PHE A 105 -14.24 18.68 4.88
CA PHE A 105 -15.51 17.96 4.92
C PHE A 105 -16.18 18.02 6.29
N ASP A 106 -15.43 17.94 7.38
CA ASP A 106 -15.97 18.07 8.75
C ASP A 106 -16.46 19.49 9.07
N ASN A 107 -15.96 20.51 8.35
CA ASN A 107 -16.34 21.92 8.52
C ASN A 107 -16.96 22.49 7.24
N TYR A 108 -17.75 21.69 6.55
CA TYR A 108 -18.27 22.03 5.23
C TYR A 108 -19.06 23.35 5.24
N TYR A 109 -18.64 24.30 4.42
CA TYR A 109 -19.27 25.61 4.21
C TYR A 109 -19.67 25.76 2.75
N TYR A 110 -20.98 25.72 2.52
CA TYR A 110 -21.59 25.96 1.23
C TYR A 110 -21.83 27.45 1.02
N VAL A 111 -21.42 27.97 -0.13
CA VAL A 111 -21.60 29.38 -0.49
C VAL A 111 -22.40 29.48 -1.78
N SER A 112 -23.46 30.29 -1.75
CA SER A 112 -24.17 30.71 -2.96
C SER A 112 -23.26 31.61 -3.81
N THR A 113 -23.36 31.51 -5.14
CA THR A 113 -22.46 32.04 -6.18
C THR A 113 -22.00 33.50 -6.11
N ASP A 114 -22.48 34.31 -5.16
CA ASP A 114 -22.35 35.77 -5.16
C ASP A 114 -21.33 36.33 -4.14
N GLU A 115 -20.71 35.50 -3.29
CA GLU A 115 -19.67 35.99 -2.36
C GLU A 115 -18.33 36.23 -3.07
N VAL A 116 -17.82 37.45 -2.96
CA VAL A 116 -16.51 37.83 -3.49
C VAL A 116 -15.41 37.39 -2.51
N VAL A 117 -14.69 36.33 -2.86
CA VAL A 117 -13.52 35.87 -2.10
C VAL A 117 -12.31 36.76 -2.40
N ASN A 118 -11.69 37.31 -1.34
CA ASN A 118 -10.40 37.99 -1.47
C ASN A 118 -9.30 36.95 -1.75
N THR A 119 -8.96 36.75 -3.02
CA THR A 119 -7.99 35.74 -3.47
C THR A 119 -6.61 35.90 -2.81
N TYR A 120 -6.16 37.14 -2.58
CA TYR A 120 -4.87 37.40 -1.95
C TYR A 120 -4.84 36.87 -0.51
N GLN A 121 -5.86 37.20 0.28
CA GLN A 121 -5.96 36.76 1.68
C GLN A 121 -6.18 35.24 1.76
N PHE A 122 -7.06 34.70 0.93
CA PHE A 122 -7.32 33.26 0.84
C PHE A 122 -6.04 32.45 0.61
N GLN A 123 -5.17 32.87 -0.31
CA GLN A 123 -3.92 32.16 -0.56
C GLN A 123 -2.94 32.23 0.63
N GLN A 124 -2.92 33.33 1.39
CA GLN A 124 -2.11 33.38 2.61
C GLN A 124 -2.64 32.40 3.66
N ASP A 125 -3.95 32.41 3.88
CA ASP A 125 -4.62 31.58 4.89
C ASP A 125 -4.50 30.10 4.54
N LEU A 126 -4.67 29.74 3.26
CA LEU A 126 -4.50 28.36 2.79
C LEU A 126 -3.06 27.86 2.96
N PHE A 127 -2.07 28.68 2.61
CA PHE A 127 -0.66 28.33 2.81
C PHE A 127 -0.35 28.11 4.29
N ASP A 128 -0.83 29.00 5.17
CA ASP A 128 -0.64 28.89 6.62
C ASP A 128 -1.35 27.66 7.19
N SER A 129 -2.56 27.34 6.72
CA SER A 129 -3.29 26.12 7.09
C SER A 129 -2.58 24.85 6.66
N ILE A 130 -1.90 24.81 5.51
CA ILE A 130 -1.06 23.67 5.13
C ILE A 130 0.10 23.51 6.12
N LEU A 131 0.77 24.59 6.50
CA LEU A 131 1.85 24.53 7.50
C LEU A 131 1.33 24.08 8.88
N ILE A 132 0.13 24.50 9.26
CA ILE A 132 -0.53 24.04 10.50
C ILE A 132 -0.82 22.54 10.40
N ALA A 133 -1.40 22.07 9.29
CA ALA A 133 -1.69 20.67 9.05
C ALA A 133 -0.41 19.81 9.10
N ASN A 134 0.69 20.24 8.45
CA ASN A 134 1.99 19.59 8.55
C ASN A 134 2.44 19.44 10.00
N GLN A 135 2.38 20.53 10.78
CA GLN A 135 2.79 20.53 12.18
C GLN A 135 1.95 19.57 13.00
N ARG A 136 0.61 19.63 12.90
CA ARG A 136 -0.31 18.79 13.67
C ARG A 136 -0.14 17.32 13.31
N TYR A 137 -0.01 17.04 12.02
CA TYR A 137 0.17 15.70 11.51
C TYR A 137 1.48 15.08 12.02
N TYR A 138 2.62 15.77 11.87
CA TYR A 138 3.94 15.21 12.21
C TYR A 138 4.33 15.31 13.69
N ASN A 139 3.76 16.24 14.48
CA ASN A 139 4.01 16.33 15.92
C ASN A 139 3.46 15.16 16.76
N GLN A 140 2.79 14.21 16.12
CA GLN A 140 2.43 12.97 16.78
C GLN A 140 3.67 12.16 17.20
N VAL A 141 4.82 12.39 16.57
CA VAL A 141 6.13 11.92 17.01
C VAL A 141 6.87 13.10 17.63
N LYS A 142 7.25 12.98 18.89
CA LYS A 142 7.93 14.04 19.64
C LYS A 142 9.44 13.95 19.48
N GLY A 143 10.12 15.07 19.70
CA GLY A 143 11.59 15.12 19.62
C GLY A 143 12.30 14.23 20.65
N GLU A 144 11.65 13.93 21.77
CA GLU A 144 12.14 12.98 22.78
C GLU A 144 11.90 11.49 22.46
N ASP A 145 11.13 11.16 21.42
CA ASP A 145 10.84 9.77 21.09
C ASP A 145 12.09 9.06 20.55
N ASP A 146 12.34 7.83 21.04
CA ASP A 146 13.45 7.02 20.52
C ASP A 146 13.08 6.43 19.15
N VAL A 147 13.60 7.09 18.11
CA VAL A 147 13.47 6.67 16.70
C VAL A 147 14.05 5.28 16.43
N ASN A 148 14.78 4.67 17.37
CA ASN A 148 15.31 3.31 17.23
C ASN A 148 14.38 2.22 17.79
N THR A 149 13.12 2.55 18.09
CA THR A 149 12.08 1.59 18.50
C THR A 149 11.20 1.17 17.31
N TYR A 150 10.56 0.01 17.41
CA TYR A 150 9.67 -0.47 16.35
C TYR A 150 8.42 0.39 16.23
N GLU A 151 7.83 0.75 17.37
CA GLU A 151 6.58 1.50 17.46
C GLU A 151 6.73 2.88 16.81
N ILE A 152 7.83 3.59 17.04
CA ILE A 152 8.09 4.89 16.40
C ILE A 152 8.32 4.72 14.90
N GLN A 153 9.05 3.70 14.47
CA GLN A 153 9.25 3.42 13.04
C GLN A 153 7.94 3.04 12.34
N TRP A 154 7.06 2.29 12.99
CA TRP A 154 5.75 1.95 12.46
C TRP A 154 4.85 3.18 12.37
N LYS A 155 4.83 4.00 13.42
CA LYS A 155 4.09 5.27 13.42
C LYS A 155 4.55 6.17 12.28
N LEU A 156 5.86 6.36 12.13
CA LEU A 156 6.44 7.10 11.01
C LEU A 156 6.05 6.50 9.66
N GLY A 157 6.13 5.17 9.51
CA GLY A 157 5.71 4.47 8.29
C GLY A 157 4.23 4.65 7.94
N LEU A 158 3.33 4.60 8.94
CA LEU A 158 1.91 4.86 8.77
C LEU A 158 1.66 6.31 8.32
N MET A 159 2.37 7.27 8.92
CA MET A 159 2.26 8.70 8.58
C MET A 159 2.73 9.02 7.15
N GLN A 160 3.68 8.25 6.59
CA GLN A 160 4.10 8.43 5.20
C GLN A 160 3.07 7.89 4.20
N GLN A 161 2.17 6.99 4.62
CA GLN A 161 1.11 6.42 3.78
C GLN A 161 1.58 5.72 2.48
N TYR A 162 2.85 5.29 2.39
CA TYR A 162 3.37 4.64 1.18
C TYR A 162 2.59 3.39 0.75
N TYR A 163 1.89 2.73 1.69
CA TYR A 163 1.09 1.53 1.38
C TYR A 163 -0.16 1.83 0.54
N ILE A 164 -0.64 3.09 0.52
CA ILE A 164 -1.78 3.55 -0.31
C ILE A 164 -1.34 4.55 -1.40
N ARG A 165 -0.06 4.90 -1.46
CA ARG A 165 0.52 5.91 -2.36
C ARG A 165 1.56 5.31 -3.30
N ARG A 166 1.12 4.32 -4.08
CA ARG A 166 1.99 3.52 -4.95
C ARG A 166 1.43 3.38 -6.35
N PHE A 167 1.95 4.25 -7.22
CA PHE A 167 1.66 4.28 -8.65
C PHE A 167 1.88 2.94 -9.36
N ASP A 168 2.85 2.15 -8.93
CA ASP A 168 3.16 0.85 -9.52
C ASP A 168 2.01 -0.16 -9.36
N TYR A 169 1.14 0.02 -8.36
CA TYR A 169 -0.05 -0.82 -8.19
C TYR A 169 -1.09 -0.56 -9.28
N ILE A 170 -1.32 0.70 -9.66
CA ILE A 170 -2.24 1.04 -10.75
C ILE A 170 -1.69 0.52 -12.08
N SER A 171 -0.40 0.69 -12.31
CA SER A 171 0.23 0.48 -13.62
C SER A 171 0.69 -0.96 -13.89
N LEU A 172 0.82 -1.81 -12.88
CA LEU A 172 1.33 -3.19 -13.02
C LEU A 172 0.44 -4.25 -12.36
N THR A 173 0.45 -4.31 -11.03
CA THR A 173 -0.09 -5.46 -10.29
C THR A 173 -1.61 -5.44 -10.21
N GLY A 174 -2.21 -4.27 -10.04
CA GLY A 174 -3.65 -4.13 -9.84
C GLY A 174 -4.44 -4.59 -11.06
N GLN A 175 -4.00 -4.25 -12.26
CA GLN A 175 -4.64 -4.71 -13.51
C GLN A 175 -4.65 -6.24 -13.60
N THR A 176 -3.51 -6.85 -13.30
CA THR A 176 -3.38 -8.31 -13.33
C THR A 176 -4.30 -8.94 -12.29
N LYS A 177 -4.39 -8.36 -11.09
CA LYS A 177 -5.31 -8.82 -10.03
C LYS A 177 -6.77 -8.67 -10.42
N VAL A 178 -7.19 -7.63 -11.13
CA VAL A 178 -8.59 -7.49 -11.60
C VAL A 178 -8.93 -8.64 -12.57
N LEU A 179 -8.04 -8.96 -13.51
CA LEU A 179 -8.26 -10.06 -14.45
C LEU A 179 -8.23 -11.42 -13.76
N LEU A 180 -7.32 -11.63 -12.80
CA LEU A 180 -7.31 -12.83 -11.97
C LEU A 180 -8.58 -12.96 -11.15
N PHE A 181 -9.12 -11.86 -10.62
CA PHE A 181 -10.37 -11.86 -9.90
C PHE A 181 -11.54 -12.20 -10.82
N HIS A 182 -11.58 -11.63 -12.03
CA HIS A 182 -12.59 -11.98 -13.04
C HIS A 182 -12.54 -13.49 -13.36
N LYS A 183 -11.36 -14.03 -13.68
CA LYS A 183 -11.15 -15.47 -13.94
C LYS A 183 -11.58 -16.32 -12.75
N PHE A 184 -11.18 -15.92 -11.53
CA PHE A 184 -11.56 -16.62 -10.30
C PHE A 184 -13.07 -16.67 -10.14
N ILE A 185 -13.78 -15.54 -10.26
CA ILE A 185 -15.24 -15.51 -10.14
C ILE A 185 -15.90 -16.43 -11.18
N TRP A 186 -15.45 -16.35 -12.44
CA TRP A 186 -16.00 -17.14 -13.55
C TRP A 186 -15.93 -18.65 -13.30
N HIS A 187 -14.83 -19.14 -12.71
CA HIS A 187 -14.62 -20.57 -12.51
C HIS A 187 -14.98 -21.08 -11.10
N HIS A 188 -14.90 -20.22 -10.08
CA HIS A 188 -15.15 -20.62 -8.70
C HIS A 188 -16.64 -20.70 -8.36
N PHE A 189 -17.45 -19.81 -8.95
CA PHE A 189 -18.89 -19.77 -8.73
C PHE A 189 -19.62 -20.42 -9.90
N PRO A 190 -20.55 -21.37 -9.66
CA PRO A 190 -21.40 -21.91 -10.71
C PRO A 190 -22.16 -20.82 -11.49
N GLU A 191 -22.59 -19.78 -10.78
CA GLU A 191 -23.28 -18.59 -11.29
C GLU A 191 -22.31 -17.44 -11.66
N GLY A 192 -21.01 -17.70 -11.81
CA GLY A 192 -19.98 -16.67 -11.98
C GLY A 192 -20.27 -15.66 -13.09
N GLN A 193 -20.73 -16.13 -14.26
CA GLN A 193 -21.09 -15.26 -15.39
C GLN A 193 -22.22 -14.27 -15.04
N GLN A 194 -23.22 -14.73 -14.29
CA GLN A 194 -24.33 -13.89 -13.84
C GLN A 194 -23.83 -12.84 -12.86
N LEU A 195 -23.00 -13.22 -11.89
CA LEU A 195 -22.43 -12.28 -10.91
C LEU A 195 -21.58 -11.19 -11.59
N ILE A 196 -20.79 -11.56 -12.59
CA ILE A 196 -20.00 -10.61 -13.38
C ILE A 196 -20.92 -9.63 -14.11
N LYS A 197 -22.00 -10.11 -14.71
CA LYS A 197 -23.00 -9.28 -15.38
C LYS A 197 -23.70 -8.32 -14.40
N GLU A 198 -24.14 -8.83 -13.24
CA GLU A 198 -24.75 -8.02 -12.18
C GLU A 198 -23.82 -6.86 -11.77
N PHE A 199 -22.53 -7.16 -11.57
CA PHE A 199 -21.53 -6.15 -11.26
C PHE A 199 -21.37 -5.12 -12.39
N THR A 200 -21.22 -5.55 -13.64
CA THR A 200 -21.06 -4.61 -14.77
C THR A 200 -22.30 -3.74 -14.99
N ASP A 201 -23.50 -4.31 -14.85
CA ASP A 201 -24.77 -3.58 -14.98
C ASP A 201 -24.91 -2.54 -13.85
N ALA A 202 -24.55 -2.91 -12.60
CA ALA A 202 -24.56 -2.00 -11.46
C ALA A 202 -23.53 -0.87 -11.59
N MET A 203 -22.35 -1.18 -12.13
CA MET A 203 -21.31 -0.19 -12.44
C MET A 203 -21.66 0.67 -13.66
N GLY A 204 -22.61 0.24 -14.50
CA GLY A 204 -22.93 0.91 -15.76
C GLY A 204 -21.81 0.80 -16.78
N SER A 205 -21.04 -0.29 -16.75
CA SER A 205 -19.91 -0.52 -17.65
C SER A 205 -20.19 -1.66 -18.64
N ASN A 206 -19.49 -1.63 -19.78
CA ASN A 206 -19.58 -2.70 -20.78
C ASN A 206 -18.70 -3.91 -20.45
N GLY A 207 -17.94 -3.87 -19.35
CA GLY A 207 -17.03 -4.95 -18.99
C GLY A 207 -16.52 -4.84 -17.57
N PHE A 208 -16.10 -6.00 -17.03
CA PHE A 208 -15.60 -6.14 -15.67
C PHE A 208 -14.31 -5.32 -15.43
N PHE A 209 -13.47 -5.22 -16.47
CA PHE A 209 -12.19 -4.51 -16.42
C PHE A 209 -12.31 -2.98 -16.59
N SER A 210 -13.51 -2.46 -16.90
CA SER A 210 -13.71 -1.03 -17.18
C SER A 210 -13.30 -0.08 -16.04
N PRO A 211 -13.57 -0.36 -14.74
CA PRO A 211 -13.11 0.52 -13.65
C PRO A 211 -11.58 0.67 -13.64
N ALA A 212 -10.85 -0.42 -13.87
CA ALA A 212 -9.39 -0.40 -13.93
C ALA A 212 -8.87 0.36 -15.16
N LEU A 213 -9.51 0.17 -16.33
CA LEU A 213 -9.19 0.93 -17.54
C LEU A 213 -9.35 2.43 -17.34
N VAL A 214 -10.45 2.86 -16.71
CA VAL A 214 -10.68 4.28 -16.44
C VAL A 214 -9.66 4.85 -15.46
N ALA A 215 -9.38 4.17 -14.35
CA ALA A 215 -8.35 4.60 -13.40
C ALA A 215 -6.98 4.78 -14.10
N MET A 216 -6.57 3.83 -14.94
CA MET A 216 -5.34 3.93 -15.73
C MET A 216 -5.36 5.07 -16.73
N GLU A 217 -6.47 5.23 -17.46
CA GLU A 217 -6.59 6.28 -18.47
C GLU A 217 -6.49 7.66 -17.84
N LEU A 218 -7.12 7.86 -16.67
CA LEU A 218 -7.02 9.11 -15.91
C LEU A 218 -5.59 9.40 -15.48
N VAL A 219 -4.90 8.40 -14.91
CA VAL A 219 -3.49 8.53 -14.53
C VAL A 219 -2.60 8.82 -15.75
N SER A 220 -2.78 8.07 -16.83
CA SER A 220 -1.99 8.23 -18.06
C SER A 220 -2.20 9.60 -18.69
N LYS A 221 -3.46 10.05 -18.83
CA LYS A 221 -3.78 11.40 -19.32
C LYS A 221 -3.22 12.48 -18.42
N SER A 222 -3.32 12.30 -17.11
CA SER A 222 -2.77 13.23 -16.12
C SER A 222 -1.27 13.42 -16.33
N LEU A 223 -0.50 12.34 -16.37
CA LEU A 223 0.96 12.37 -16.56
C LEU A 223 1.36 12.86 -17.96
N ASN A 224 0.75 12.32 -19.03
CA ASN A 224 1.10 12.66 -20.41
C ASN A 224 0.77 14.12 -20.74
N ASN A 225 -0.41 14.59 -20.33
CA ASN A 225 -0.78 15.98 -20.59
C ASN A 225 0.10 16.93 -19.78
N TYR A 226 0.43 16.60 -18.52
CA TYR A 226 1.39 17.38 -17.74
C TYR A 226 2.77 17.44 -18.40
N GLN A 227 3.25 16.35 -19.00
CA GLN A 227 4.50 16.39 -19.77
C GLN A 227 4.45 17.35 -20.95
N ILE A 228 3.30 17.49 -21.61
CA ILE A 228 3.09 18.34 -22.79
C ILE A 228 2.95 19.82 -22.41
N ASP A 229 2.02 20.16 -21.52
CA ASP A 229 1.65 21.56 -21.26
C ASP A 229 2.14 22.10 -19.91
N LYS A 230 2.74 21.24 -19.09
CA LYS A 230 3.22 21.57 -17.74
C LYS A 230 2.13 22.17 -16.84
N LYS A 231 0.85 21.85 -17.08
CA LYS A 231 -0.26 22.31 -16.25
C LYS A 231 -0.82 21.16 -15.43
N PRO A 232 -1.05 21.36 -14.12
CA PRO A 232 -1.60 20.32 -13.27
C PRO A 232 -2.99 19.93 -13.71
N LYS A 233 -3.25 18.62 -13.74
CA LYS A 233 -4.57 18.07 -14.07
C LYS A 233 -5.20 17.60 -12.78
N TRP A 234 -6.11 18.36 -12.21
CA TRP A 234 -6.71 18.07 -10.90
C TRP A 234 -8.23 17.85 -10.98
N SER A 235 -8.82 18.05 -12.16
CA SER A 235 -10.24 17.82 -12.40
C SER A 235 -10.47 17.06 -13.70
N VAL A 236 -11.60 16.39 -13.74
CA VAL A 236 -12.05 15.54 -14.84
C VAL A 236 -13.53 15.77 -15.11
N VAL A 237 -13.90 15.71 -16.38
CA VAL A 237 -15.31 15.67 -16.82
C VAL A 237 -15.58 14.25 -17.28
N PHE A 238 -16.50 13.59 -16.62
CA PHE A 238 -16.88 12.22 -16.98
C PHE A 238 -17.88 12.25 -18.13
N SER A 239 -17.68 11.38 -19.11
CA SER A 239 -18.71 11.14 -20.13
C SER A 239 -19.95 10.51 -19.49
N GLU A 240 -21.11 10.68 -20.11
CA GLU A 240 -22.37 10.11 -19.60
C GLU A 240 -22.28 8.59 -19.37
N SER A 241 -21.54 7.89 -20.24
CA SER A 241 -21.27 6.44 -20.10
C SER A 241 -20.45 6.06 -18.87
N LEU A 242 -19.62 6.98 -18.34
CA LEU A 242 -18.79 6.73 -17.16
C LEU A 242 -19.39 7.29 -15.88
N LYS A 243 -20.37 8.21 -16.00
CA LYS A 243 -20.95 8.92 -14.87
C LYS A 243 -21.44 7.96 -13.78
N LYS A 244 -22.30 6.99 -14.13
CA LYS A 244 -22.81 5.99 -13.19
C LYS A 244 -21.70 5.24 -12.44
N MET A 245 -20.64 4.85 -13.14
CA MET A 245 -19.50 4.17 -12.53
C MET A 245 -18.76 5.07 -11.54
N MET A 246 -18.54 6.32 -11.93
CA MET A 246 -17.79 7.29 -11.13
C MET A 246 -18.57 7.78 -9.92
N GLU A 247 -19.90 7.79 -9.97
CA GLU A 247 -20.74 8.09 -8.81
C GLU A 247 -20.46 7.17 -7.62
N HIS A 248 -20.07 5.91 -7.83
CA HIS A 248 -19.68 4.98 -6.76
C HIS A 248 -18.34 5.30 -6.10
N PHE A 249 -17.53 6.16 -6.73
CA PHE A 249 -16.19 6.54 -6.27
C PHE A 249 -16.08 8.05 -6.01
N SER A 250 -17.21 8.75 -5.94
CA SER A 250 -17.26 10.20 -5.77
C SER A 250 -17.98 10.60 -4.50
N LEU A 251 -17.43 11.59 -3.80
CA LEU A 251 -18.14 12.33 -2.76
C LEU A 251 -18.99 13.43 -3.39
N ARG A 252 -20.16 13.69 -2.79
CA ARG A 252 -21.05 14.80 -3.18
C ARG A 252 -21.22 15.80 -2.04
N PRO A 253 -21.30 17.11 -2.35
CA PRO A 253 -21.67 18.15 -1.39
C PRO A 253 -22.88 17.79 -0.52
N THR A 254 -23.93 17.27 -1.14
CA THR A 254 -25.18 16.92 -0.46
C THR A 254 -25.00 15.83 0.59
N GLU A 255 -24.17 14.82 0.32
CA GLU A 255 -23.93 13.71 1.24
C GLU A 255 -23.10 14.16 2.46
N ILE A 256 -22.20 15.11 2.25
CA ILE A 256 -21.39 15.71 3.32
C ILE A 256 -22.29 16.57 4.21
N LEU A 257 -23.12 17.44 3.62
CA LEU A 257 -24.08 18.29 4.34
C LEU A 257 -25.10 17.48 5.15
N GLU A 258 -25.51 16.32 4.65
CA GLU A 258 -26.41 15.38 5.36
C GLU A 258 -25.71 14.58 6.47
N GLY A 259 -24.41 14.76 6.68
CA GLY A 259 -23.62 14.03 7.67
C GLY A 259 -23.44 12.55 7.33
N LYS A 260 -23.68 12.14 6.09
CA LYS A 260 -23.48 10.75 5.63
C LYS A 260 -22.01 10.44 5.43
N GLN A 261 -21.18 11.47 5.24
CA GLN A 261 -19.75 11.36 5.04
C GLN A 261 -18.99 12.14 6.13
N SER A 262 -17.93 11.52 6.64
CA SER A 262 -16.94 12.08 7.58
C SER A 262 -15.63 12.46 6.87
N GLY A 263 -14.85 13.35 7.48
CA GLY A 263 -13.50 13.75 7.07
C GLY A 263 -12.38 12.71 7.29
N HIS A 264 -12.72 11.43 7.46
CA HIS A 264 -11.74 10.36 7.64
C HIS A 264 -11.03 10.01 6.32
N VAL A 265 -9.70 10.03 6.33
CA VAL A 265 -8.88 9.83 5.13
C VAL A 265 -9.07 8.42 4.58
N HIS A 266 -8.84 7.40 5.40
CA HIS A 266 -8.88 6.00 4.92
C HIS A 266 -10.31 5.53 4.66
N LYS A 267 -11.27 6.00 5.44
CA LYS A 267 -12.66 5.53 5.34
C LYS A 267 -13.39 6.12 4.14
N ASN A 268 -13.16 7.41 3.86
CA ASN A 268 -13.98 8.17 2.93
C ASN A 268 -13.18 8.75 1.77
N ILE A 269 -12.11 9.49 2.04
CA ILE A 269 -11.35 10.20 0.99
C ILE A 269 -10.64 9.21 0.06
N MET A 270 -9.98 8.21 0.63
CA MET A 270 -9.29 7.16 -0.13
C MET A 270 -10.27 6.29 -0.93
N THR A 271 -11.45 6.02 -0.36
CA THR A 271 -12.46 5.16 -0.98
C THR A 271 -13.26 5.87 -2.07
N HIS A 272 -13.28 7.20 -2.02
CA HIS A 272 -13.93 8.07 -2.99
C HIS A 272 -12.92 9.12 -3.50
N PRO A 273 -12.00 8.72 -4.41
CA PRO A 273 -10.92 9.60 -4.89
C PRO A 273 -11.42 10.84 -5.66
N PHE A 274 -12.73 10.94 -5.92
CA PHE A 274 -13.34 12.04 -6.63
C PHE A 274 -14.26 12.86 -5.73
N TYR A 275 -14.38 14.16 -6.01
CA TYR A 275 -15.33 15.07 -5.37
C TYR A 275 -16.07 15.90 -6.43
N TYR A 276 -17.40 15.83 -6.47
CA TYR A 276 -18.19 16.55 -7.48
C TYR A 276 -18.35 18.03 -7.16
N LEU A 277 -17.98 18.87 -8.13
CA LEU A 277 -18.28 20.29 -8.20
C LEU A 277 -19.43 20.53 -9.18
N LEU A 278 -20.50 21.18 -8.71
CA LEU A 278 -21.61 21.68 -9.54
C LEU A 278 -22.24 20.63 -10.50
N ASN A 279 -22.22 19.35 -10.14
CA ASN A 279 -22.74 18.20 -10.91
C ASN A 279 -22.10 17.91 -12.28
N GLU A 280 -21.17 18.74 -12.76
CA GLU A 280 -20.54 18.60 -14.09
C GLU A 280 -19.08 18.18 -14.02
N TYR A 281 -18.35 18.63 -13.01
CA TYR A 281 -16.91 18.41 -12.87
C TYR A 281 -16.63 17.58 -11.62
N ALA A 282 -15.65 16.68 -11.70
CA ALA A 282 -15.13 16.01 -10.53
C ALA A 282 -13.67 16.41 -10.31
N VAL A 283 -13.37 16.82 -9.08
CA VAL A 283 -12.00 17.01 -8.60
C VAL A 283 -11.41 15.65 -8.26
N VAL A 284 -10.19 15.38 -8.69
CA VAL A 284 -9.41 14.23 -8.25
C VAL A 284 -8.69 14.64 -6.96
N LEU A 285 -9.16 14.15 -5.82
CA LEU A 285 -8.64 14.53 -4.50
C LEU A 285 -7.16 14.16 -4.36
N ASP A 286 -6.82 12.97 -4.85
CA ASP A 286 -5.46 12.47 -4.93
C ASP A 286 -5.35 11.37 -5.98
N TYR A 287 -4.39 11.46 -6.90
CA TYR A 287 -4.20 10.46 -7.95
C TYR A 287 -3.71 9.12 -7.41
N ASP A 288 -3.01 9.12 -6.28
CA ASP A 288 -2.57 7.88 -5.63
C ASP A 288 -3.76 7.02 -5.22
N TYR A 289 -4.87 7.64 -4.82
CA TYR A 289 -6.07 6.94 -4.38
C TYR A 289 -6.82 6.23 -5.51
N LEU A 290 -6.47 6.48 -6.78
CA LEU A 290 -7.00 5.67 -7.89
C LEU A 290 -6.53 4.21 -7.81
N ALA A 291 -5.45 3.91 -7.07
CA ALA A 291 -5.06 2.54 -6.74
C ALA A 291 -6.16 1.82 -5.96
N TYR A 292 -6.94 2.53 -5.14
CA TYR A 292 -8.04 1.95 -4.37
C TYR A 292 -9.11 1.32 -5.25
N ILE A 293 -9.43 1.97 -6.38
CA ILE A 293 -10.41 1.46 -7.35
C ILE A 293 -10.02 0.05 -7.81
N VAL A 294 -8.72 -0.16 -8.07
CA VAL A 294 -8.20 -1.38 -8.69
C VAL A 294 -7.86 -2.46 -7.66
N GLU A 295 -7.23 -2.08 -6.55
CA GLU A 295 -6.65 -3.04 -5.59
C GLU A 295 -7.59 -3.41 -4.45
N PHE A 296 -8.34 -2.44 -3.91
CA PHE A 296 -9.05 -2.62 -2.63
C PHE A 296 -10.58 -2.60 -2.79
N SER A 297 -11.12 -1.74 -3.65
CA SER A 297 -12.57 -1.57 -3.80
C SER A 297 -13.25 -2.72 -4.54
N LEU A 298 -12.51 -3.41 -5.42
CA LEU A 298 -13.08 -4.36 -6.38
C LEU A 298 -13.88 -5.46 -5.69
N THR A 299 -13.31 -6.07 -4.65
CA THR A 299 -13.94 -7.19 -3.93
C THR A 299 -15.15 -6.73 -3.10
N TYR A 300 -15.07 -5.54 -2.49
CA TYR A 300 -16.15 -4.92 -1.73
C TYR A 300 -17.33 -4.53 -2.62
N ASN A 301 -17.06 -3.82 -3.71
CA ASN A 301 -18.09 -3.40 -4.66
C ASN A 301 -18.70 -4.60 -5.37
N PHE A 302 -17.90 -5.60 -5.74
CA PHE A 302 -18.42 -6.84 -6.30
C PHE A 302 -19.39 -7.55 -5.35
N TYR A 303 -19.05 -7.64 -4.07
CA TYR A 303 -19.96 -8.21 -3.07
C TYR A 303 -21.26 -7.40 -2.94
N ASN A 304 -21.16 -6.07 -2.86
CA ASN A 304 -22.34 -5.21 -2.64
C ASN A 304 -23.27 -5.11 -3.85
N PHE A 305 -22.74 -5.25 -5.06
CA PHE A 305 -23.51 -5.06 -6.29
C PHE A 305 -23.97 -6.37 -6.94
N THR A 306 -23.70 -7.50 -6.30
CA THR A 306 -24.14 -8.81 -6.79
C THR A 306 -25.03 -9.51 -5.77
N SER A 307 -25.72 -10.53 -6.24
CA SER A 307 -26.57 -11.40 -5.43
C SER A 307 -25.82 -12.19 -4.35
N LEU A 308 -24.49 -12.15 -4.30
CA LEU A 308 -23.69 -12.74 -3.23
C LEU A 308 -24.05 -12.22 -1.84
N ASN A 309 -24.37 -10.92 -1.72
CA ASN A 309 -24.73 -10.31 -0.43
C ASN A 309 -26.06 -10.81 0.15
N GLY A 310 -26.89 -11.46 -0.67
CA GLY A 310 -28.13 -12.11 -0.28
C GLY A 310 -27.98 -13.61 -0.03
N SER A 311 -26.82 -14.19 -0.32
CA SER A 311 -26.59 -15.63 -0.17
C SER A 311 -26.46 -16.03 1.31
N GLU A 312 -26.98 -17.21 1.68
CA GLU A 312 -26.82 -17.72 3.04
C GLU A 312 -25.36 -17.97 3.42
N LYS A 313 -24.55 -18.43 2.45
CA LYS A 313 -23.13 -18.75 2.65
C LYS A 313 -22.27 -17.50 2.87
N TYR A 314 -22.62 -16.39 2.23
CA TYR A 314 -21.87 -15.14 2.27
C TYR A 314 -22.72 -13.99 2.80
N LYS A 315 -23.51 -14.22 3.85
CA LYS A 315 -24.42 -13.22 4.43
C LYS A 315 -23.76 -11.90 4.84
N THR A 316 -22.45 -11.93 5.10
CA THR A 316 -21.68 -10.73 5.46
C THR A 316 -20.46 -10.59 4.56
N PHE A 317 -20.01 -9.35 4.35
CA PHE A 317 -18.75 -9.11 3.65
C PHE A 317 -17.56 -9.82 4.34
N ASN A 318 -17.56 -9.92 5.67
CA ASN A 318 -16.52 -10.65 6.40
C ASN A 318 -16.48 -12.14 6.06
N SER A 319 -17.63 -12.79 5.87
CA SER A 319 -17.67 -14.19 5.39
C SER A 319 -17.17 -14.33 3.96
N PHE A 320 -17.53 -13.40 3.06
CA PHE A 320 -17.00 -13.38 1.69
C PHE A 320 -15.49 -13.15 1.66
N LYS A 321 -15.00 -12.15 2.41
CA LYS A 321 -13.57 -11.84 2.58
C LYS A 321 -12.78 -13.01 3.14
N SER A 322 -13.32 -13.73 4.12
CA SER A 322 -12.68 -14.93 4.67
C SER A 322 -12.51 -16.03 3.61
N MET A 323 -13.51 -16.19 2.73
CA MET A 323 -13.42 -17.09 1.58
C MET A 323 -12.38 -16.61 0.58
N LEU A 324 -12.34 -15.31 0.25
CA LEU A 324 -11.32 -14.75 -0.64
C LEU A 324 -9.91 -14.97 -0.10
N GLY A 325 -9.69 -14.77 1.20
CA GLY A 325 -8.41 -15.04 1.86
C GLY A 325 -7.84 -16.41 1.53
N LYS A 326 -8.68 -17.44 1.58
CA LYS A 326 -8.30 -18.83 1.35
C LYS A 326 -8.36 -19.24 -0.13
N SER A 327 -9.52 -19.07 -0.76
CA SER A 327 -9.74 -19.61 -2.10
C SER A 327 -9.19 -18.72 -3.21
N TYR A 328 -9.15 -17.40 -3.01
CA TYR A 328 -8.65 -16.47 -4.03
C TYR A 328 -7.17 -16.12 -3.82
N TYR A 329 -6.79 -15.60 -2.65
CA TYR A 329 -5.42 -15.16 -2.44
C TYR A 329 -4.43 -16.33 -2.22
N GLU A 330 -4.76 -17.30 -1.36
CA GLU A 330 -3.90 -18.46 -1.08
C GLU A 330 -3.94 -19.49 -2.23
N ASP A 331 -5.08 -20.14 -2.46
CA ASP A 331 -5.18 -21.28 -3.39
C ASP A 331 -5.00 -20.89 -4.86
N PHE A 332 -5.66 -19.81 -5.28
CA PHE A 332 -5.73 -19.40 -6.67
C PHE A 332 -4.51 -18.54 -7.04
N ILE A 333 -4.39 -17.30 -6.55
CA ILE A 333 -3.27 -16.42 -6.94
C ILE A 333 -1.92 -17.04 -6.56
N THR A 334 -1.69 -17.27 -5.27
CA THR A 334 -0.37 -17.73 -4.80
C THR A 334 -0.08 -19.14 -5.31
N GLY A 335 -1.05 -20.03 -5.18
CA GLY A 335 -0.90 -21.43 -5.61
C GLY A 335 -0.63 -21.57 -7.11
N GLU A 336 -1.38 -20.88 -7.98
CA GLU A 336 -1.14 -20.97 -9.44
C GLU A 336 0.21 -20.39 -9.83
N ILE A 337 0.59 -19.25 -9.25
CA ILE A 337 1.90 -18.63 -9.51
C ILE A 337 3.04 -19.55 -9.08
N ILE A 338 3.00 -20.07 -7.85
CA ILE A 338 4.04 -20.97 -7.33
C ILE A 338 4.13 -22.22 -8.22
N ARG A 339 3.01 -22.88 -8.52
CA ARG A 339 3.01 -24.10 -9.34
C ARG A 339 3.61 -23.84 -10.73
N LYS A 340 3.32 -22.70 -11.36
CA LYS A 340 3.87 -22.36 -12.68
C LYS A 340 5.33 -21.96 -12.64
N VAL A 341 5.74 -21.15 -11.67
CA VAL A 341 7.14 -20.72 -11.48
C VAL A 341 8.04 -21.93 -11.23
N PHE A 342 7.62 -22.84 -10.36
CA PHE A 342 8.43 -23.98 -9.92
C PHE A 342 8.10 -25.28 -10.67
N ALA A 343 7.50 -25.21 -11.87
CA ALA A 343 7.26 -26.36 -12.73
C ALA A 343 8.52 -26.93 -13.40
N SER A 344 9.65 -26.22 -13.30
CA SER A 344 10.90 -26.60 -13.96
C SER A 344 11.59 -27.81 -13.31
N LYS A 345 12.45 -28.48 -14.09
CA LYS A 345 13.15 -29.69 -13.64
C LYS A 345 14.01 -29.42 -12.41
N GLY A 346 13.80 -30.22 -11.36
CA GLY A 346 14.57 -30.17 -10.12
C GLY A 346 13.81 -29.55 -8.94
N TYR A 347 12.64 -28.97 -9.20
CA TYR A 347 11.73 -28.46 -8.20
C TYR A 347 10.58 -29.43 -7.94
N GLN A 348 10.12 -29.47 -6.69
CA GLN A 348 8.90 -30.15 -6.28
C GLN A 348 8.11 -29.18 -5.40
N VAL A 349 6.84 -28.97 -5.75
CA VAL A 349 5.91 -28.14 -4.99
C VAL A 349 4.94 -29.07 -4.26
N PHE A 350 4.81 -28.87 -2.95
CA PHE A 350 3.85 -29.53 -2.10
C PHE A 350 2.88 -28.49 -1.53
N ASP A 351 1.59 -28.72 -1.70
CA ASP A 351 0.49 -27.89 -1.19
C ASP A 351 -0.47 -28.72 -0.30
N ASP A 352 0.07 -29.76 0.35
CA ASP A 352 -0.69 -30.65 1.24
C ASP A 352 -1.09 -29.94 2.53
N ARG A 353 -2.40 -29.84 2.79
CA ARG A 353 -2.98 -29.11 3.94
C ARG A 353 -3.01 -29.91 5.24
N LYS A 354 -2.11 -30.87 5.41
CA LYS A 354 -1.94 -31.58 6.69
C LYS A 354 -1.57 -30.59 7.80
N GLU A 355 -1.93 -30.94 9.03
CA GLU A 355 -1.85 -30.08 10.23
C GLU A 355 -0.51 -29.32 10.39
N PHE A 356 0.60 -29.95 10.00
CA PHE A 356 1.96 -29.45 10.21
C PHE A 356 2.66 -28.89 8.95
N PHE A 357 2.03 -28.93 7.79
CA PHE A 357 2.61 -28.37 6.57
C PHE A 357 2.35 -26.87 6.52
N PRO A 358 3.29 -26.06 6.01
CA PRO A 358 2.95 -24.71 5.58
C PRO A 358 2.05 -24.78 4.34
N ASP A 359 1.43 -23.68 3.94
CA ASP A 359 0.53 -23.67 2.78
C ASP A 359 1.24 -24.14 1.49
N PHE A 360 2.52 -23.80 1.32
CA PHE A 360 3.36 -24.35 0.25
C PHE A 360 4.75 -24.73 0.74
N THR A 361 5.27 -25.86 0.27
CA THR A 361 6.67 -26.24 0.42
C THR A 361 7.29 -26.48 -0.94
N ILE A 362 8.45 -25.85 -1.19
CA ILE A 362 9.18 -25.95 -2.45
C ILE A 362 10.54 -26.59 -2.19
N CYS A 363 10.76 -27.80 -2.68
CA CYS A 363 12.01 -28.53 -2.57
C CYS A 363 12.82 -28.42 -3.86
N HIS A 364 14.11 -28.06 -3.77
CA HIS A 364 15.04 -28.05 -4.91
C HIS A 364 16.18 -29.04 -4.66
N TYR A 365 16.19 -30.16 -5.41
CA TYR A 365 17.15 -31.27 -5.30
C TYR A 365 17.48 -31.70 -3.85
N ASP A 366 16.50 -31.67 -2.93
CA ASP A 366 16.66 -32.04 -1.51
C ASP A 366 17.70 -31.21 -0.73
N ALA A 367 18.24 -30.15 -1.32
CA ALA A 367 19.28 -29.31 -0.73
C ALA A 367 18.71 -28.01 -0.15
N ASP A 368 17.63 -27.50 -0.74
CA ASP A 368 16.99 -26.26 -0.34
C ASP A 368 15.48 -26.46 -0.25
N MET A 369 14.87 -25.96 0.82
CA MET A 369 13.43 -25.95 1.03
C MET A 369 12.93 -24.53 1.32
N VAL A 370 11.97 -24.05 0.52
CA VAL A 370 11.24 -22.82 0.83
C VAL A 370 9.91 -23.21 1.47
N LEU A 371 9.70 -22.76 2.71
CA LEU A 371 8.50 -23.03 3.50
C LEU A 371 7.65 -21.76 3.47
N MET A 372 6.50 -21.78 2.80
CA MET A 372 5.68 -20.58 2.58
C MET A 372 4.35 -20.68 3.29
N GLU A 373 4.10 -19.71 4.17
CA GLU A 373 2.82 -19.51 4.82
C GLU A 373 2.13 -18.29 4.23
N VAL A 374 0.89 -18.41 3.77
CA VAL A 374 0.11 -17.29 3.24
C VAL A 374 -0.81 -16.71 4.32
N LYS A 375 -0.83 -15.39 4.42
CA LYS A 375 -1.65 -14.64 5.36
C LYS A 375 -2.36 -13.50 4.64
N SER A 376 -3.64 -13.71 4.37
CA SER A 376 -4.54 -12.63 3.97
C SER A 376 -5.17 -12.03 5.23
N ALA A 377 -4.59 -10.91 5.67
CA ALA A 377 -5.05 -10.15 6.82
C ALA A 377 -4.96 -8.67 6.47
N GLU A 378 -5.88 -7.86 7.00
CA GLU A 378 -5.90 -6.42 6.77
C GLU A 378 -5.91 -5.72 8.12
N LEU A 379 -5.09 -4.68 8.24
CA LEU A 379 -5.03 -3.88 9.45
C LEU A 379 -6.33 -3.07 9.60
N ASN A 380 -6.80 -2.91 10.83
CA ASN A 380 -8.01 -2.13 11.08
C ASN A 380 -7.81 -0.67 10.63
N ILE A 381 -8.81 -0.14 9.91
CA ILE A 381 -8.78 1.20 9.34
C ILE A 381 -8.56 2.32 10.37
N GLU A 382 -9.04 2.15 11.59
CA GLU A 382 -8.82 3.10 12.68
C GLU A 382 -7.36 3.14 13.14
N ALA A 383 -6.63 2.02 13.05
CA ALA A 383 -5.20 2.00 13.34
C ALA A 383 -4.42 2.77 12.27
N LEU A 384 -4.85 2.69 11.00
CA LEU A 384 -4.29 3.46 9.89
C LEU A 384 -4.58 4.95 10.03
N GLU A 385 -5.85 5.30 10.30
CA GLU A 385 -6.31 6.69 10.43
C GLU A 385 -5.59 7.43 11.56
N ASN A 386 -5.39 6.76 12.70
CA ASN A 386 -4.77 7.35 13.88
C ASN A 386 -3.26 7.10 13.99
N CYS A 387 -2.65 6.43 13.01
CA CYS A 387 -1.24 6.01 13.06
C CYS A 387 -0.88 5.27 14.38
N ASP A 388 -1.77 4.37 14.83
CA ASP A 388 -1.70 3.72 16.14
C ASP A 388 -0.77 2.50 16.12
N ALA A 389 0.50 2.73 16.46
CA ALA A 389 1.52 1.69 16.48
C ALA A 389 1.25 0.56 17.50
N ILE A 390 0.51 0.81 18.58
CA ILE A 390 0.17 -0.21 19.58
C ILE A 390 -0.85 -1.18 18.98
N ARG A 391 -1.89 -0.66 18.31
CA ARG A 391 -2.84 -1.50 17.58
C ARG A 391 -2.17 -2.30 16.46
N VAL A 392 -1.15 -1.74 15.79
CA VAL A 392 -0.33 -2.49 14.82
C VAL A 392 0.37 -3.66 15.51
N LYS A 393 1.04 -3.41 16.64
CA LYS A 393 1.70 -4.46 17.42
C LYS A 393 0.75 -5.59 17.80
N ASP A 394 -0.37 -5.24 18.42
CA ASP A 394 -1.38 -6.21 18.88
C ASP A 394 -1.93 -7.03 17.70
N PHE A 395 -2.13 -6.37 16.56
CA PHE A 395 -2.55 -7.04 15.34
C PHE A 395 -1.49 -8.04 14.82
N LEU A 396 -0.22 -7.65 14.78
CA LEU A 396 0.88 -8.55 14.40
C LEU A 396 0.98 -9.75 15.35
N ASP A 397 0.88 -9.51 16.64
CA ASP A 397 0.90 -10.55 17.68
C ASP A 397 -0.24 -11.56 17.50
N VAL A 398 -1.45 -11.10 17.16
CA VAL A 398 -2.62 -11.99 17.01
C VAL A 398 -2.66 -12.69 15.64
N GLN A 399 -2.39 -11.98 14.55
CA GLN A 399 -2.60 -12.50 13.19
C GLN A 399 -1.36 -13.19 12.61
N PHE A 400 -0.16 -12.74 12.98
CA PHE A 400 1.10 -13.24 12.44
C PHE A 400 1.89 -14.07 13.47
N ALA A 401 1.75 -13.78 14.76
CA ALA A 401 2.44 -14.48 15.86
C ALA A 401 1.51 -15.11 16.91
N GLY A 402 0.29 -15.49 16.52
CA GLY A 402 -0.68 -16.07 17.45
C GLY A 402 -0.38 -17.54 17.77
N LYS A 403 0.08 -17.83 19.00
CA LYS A 403 0.08 -19.20 19.55
C LYS A 403 -1.35 -19.62 19.84
N LYS A 404 -1.78 -20.74 19.27
CA LYS A 404 -3.10 -21.32 19.56
C LYS A 404 -2.93 -22.44 20.58
N GLN A 405 -3.80 -22.50 21.58
CA GLN A 405 -3.80 -23.56 22.59
C GLN A 405 -4.73 -24.70 22.17
N GLY A 406 -4.36 -25.94 22.49
CA GLY A 406 -5.19 -27.12 22.23
C GLY A 406 -5.09 -27.65 20.80
N LYS A 407 -6.22 -28.05 20.21
CA LYS A 407 -6.30 -28.66 18.86
C LYS A 407 -6.38 -27.64 17.72
N GLU A 408 -6.35 -26.35 18.02
CA GLU A 408 -6.42 -25.32 16.99
C GLU A 408 -5.04 -25.11 16.35
N ARG A 409 -4.99 -25.02 15.02
CA ARG A 409 -3.76 -24.81 14.27
C ARG A 409 -3.15 -23.45 14.63
N ASN A 410 -1.84 -23.43 14.90
CA ASN A 410 -1.06 -22.21 15.07
C ASN A 410 -1.22 -21.28 13.86
N LYS A 411 -1.05 -19.98 14.09
CA LYS A 411 -1.12 -18.97 13.01
C LYS A 411 0.25 -18.45 12.63
N GLY A 412 0.45 -18.19 11.34
CA GLY A 412 1.56 -17.38 10.83
C GLY A 412 2.92 -18.01 11.13
N ILE A 413 3.79 -17.26 11.82
CA ILE A 413 5.16 -17.70 12.10
C ILE A 413 5.20 -19.00 12.92
N TYR A 414 4.22 -19.23 13.79
CA TYR A 414 4.15 -20.45 14.60
C TYR A 414 3.76 -21.68 13.80
N GLN A 415 3.10 -21.51 12.65
CA GLN A 415 2.88 -22.61 11.70
C GLN A 415 4.19 -23.02 11.04
N LEU A 416 5.00 -22.02 10.59
CA LEU A 416 6.34 -22.27 10.05
C LEU A 416 7.29 -22.91 11.08
N ILE A 417 7.28 -22.42 12.33
CA ILE A 417 8.08 -22.99 13.42
C ILE A 417 7.70 -24.45 13.65
N GLU A 418 6.40 -24.76 13.68
CA GLU A 418 5.92 -26.13 13.86
C GLU A 418 6.33 -27.03 12.69
N SER A 419 6.25 -26.55 11.44
CA SER A 419 6.73 -27.30 10.28
C SER A 419 8.22 -27.62 10.38
N ILE A 420 9.04 -26.66 10.78
CA ILE A 420 10.49 -26.85 10.95
C ILE A 420 10.79 -27.81 12.10
N ARG A 421 10.05 -27.69 13.22
CA ARG A 421 10.16 -28.63 14.34
C ARG A 421 9.83 -30.05 13.90
N GLN A 422 8.76 -30.25 13.16
CA GLN A 422 8.36 -31.56 12.65
C GLN A 422 9.37 -32.10 11.63
N LEU A 423 9.99 -31.25 10.80
CA LEU A 423 11.11 -31.65 9.94
C LEU A 423 12.34 -32.07 10.76
N ALA A 424 12.64 -31.37 11.85
CA ALA A 424 13.80 -31.65 12.69
C ALA A 424 13.64 -32.93 13.54
N GLU A 425 12.48 -33.10 14.15
CA GLU A 425 12.27 -34.07 15.24
C GLU A 425 11.42 -35.28 14.86
N SER A 426 10.69 -35.22 13.74
CA SER A 426 9.78 -36.28 13.32
C SER A 426 10.14 -36.82 11.94
N ASN A 427 9.60 -37.99 11.62
CA ASN A 427 9.60 -38.55 10.27
C ASN A 427 8.35 -38.18 9.45
N LYS A 428 7.42 -37.40 10.02
CA LYS A 428 6.13 -37.09 9.38
C LYS A 428 6.28 -36.28 8.09
N LEU A 429 7.37 -35.53 7.99
CA LEU A 429 7.70 -34.67 6.86
C LEU A 429 8.89 -35.22 6.05
N ASP A 430 9.37 -36.43 6.36
CA ASP A 430 10.51 -37.04 5.67
C ASP A 430 10.22 -37.30 4.19
N SER A 431 8.94 -37.48 3.82
CA SER A 431 8.51 -37.62 2.42
C SER A 431 8.82 -36.40 1.55
N LEU A 432 9.07 -35.23 2.15
CA LEU A 432 9.49 -34.02 1.45
C LEU A 432 10.94 -34.09 0.95
N LEU A 433 11.73 -35.01 1.50
CA LEU A 433 13.14 -35.23 1.16
C LEU A 433 13.28 -36.61 0.52
N LYS A 434 13.95 -36.70 -0.63
CA LYS A 434 14.27 -38.02 -1.22
C LYS A 434 15.18 -38.86 -0.34
N SER A 435 15.89 -38.24 0.61
CA SER A 435 16.78 -38.92 1.55
C SER A 435 16.68 -38.24 2.92
N PRO A 436 15.89 -38.80 3.86
CA PRO A 436 15.68 -38.23 5.19
C PRO A 436 16.97 -38.05 6.01
N ASP A 437 17.99 -38.87 5.75
CA ASP A 437 19.30 -38.78 6.40
C ASP A 437 20.10 -37.52 6.00
N ASN A 438 19.65 -36.75 5.01
CA ASN A 438 20.32 -35.55 4.52
C ASN A 438 19.79 -34.23 5.12
N LYS A 439 19.00 -34.25 6.21
CA LYS A 439 18.50 -33.03 6.88
C LYS A 439 19.62 -32.03 7.19
N GLU A 440 20.77 -32.52 7.64
CA GLU A 440 21.96 -31.71 7.95
C GLU A 440 22.56 -30.99 6.72
N LYS A 441 22.20 -31.39 5.50
CA LYS A 441 22.60 -30.74 4.24
C LYS A 441 21.55 -29.76 3.71
N CYS A 442 20.34 -29.79 4.27
CA CYS A 442 19.21 -29.00 3.82
C CYS A 442 19.28 -27.55 4.34
N THR A 443 19.00 -26.60 3.47
CA THR A 443 18.87 -25.16 3.78
C THR A 443 17.40 -24.77 3.76
N LEU A 444 16.90 -24.19 4.84
CA LEU A 444 15.50 -23.76 4.96
C LEU A 444 15.38 -22.25 4.72
N TYR A 445 14.36 -21.85 3.97
CA TYR A 445 13.97 -20.47 3.69
C TYR A 445 12.52 -20.24 4.18
N PRO A 446 12.31 -19.96 5.48
CA PRO A 446 11.00 -19.68 6.04
C PRO A 446 10.48 -18.35 5.47
N THR A 447 9.30 -18.39 4.87
CA THR A 447 8.72 -17.28 4.11
C THR A 447 7.27 -17.09 4.50
N LEU A 448 6.88 -15.85 4.78
CA LEU A 448 5.50 -15.47 5.03
C LEU A 448 5.02 -14.56 3.91
N ILE A 449 4.04 -15.02 3.14
CA ILE A 449 3.39 -14.25 2.10
C ILE A 449 2.22 -13.48 2.70
N TYR A 450 2.15 -12.18 2.46
CA TYR A 450 1.03 -11.35 2.94
C TYR A 450 0.41 -10.56 1.79
N THR A 451 -0.87 -10.21 1.92
CA THR A 451 -1.62 -9.52 0.83
C THR A 451 -1.64 -8.01 0.97
N ASP A 452 -1.76 -7.49 2.20
CA ASP A 452 -1.90 -6.06 2.46
C ASP A 452 -0.54 -5.33 2.48
N HIS A 453 -0.43 -4.26 1.70
CA HIS A 453 0.77 -3.47 1.55
C HIS A 453 1.18 -2.69 2.80
N VAL A 454 0.29 -2.53 3.78
CA VAL A 454 0.67 -1.90 5.05
C VAL A 454 1.80 -2.66 5.77
N PHE A 455 1.95 -3.97 5.53
CA PHE A 455 3.02 -4.76 6.14
C PHE A 455 4.40 -4.58 5.46
N ASP A 456 4.50 -3.72 4.44
CA ASP A 456 5.78 -3.22 3.90
C ASP A 456 6.39 -2.09 4.76
N ILE A 457 5.71 -1.65 5.82
CA ILE A 457 6.27 -0.68 6.75
C ILE A 457 7.56 -1.22 7.38
N THR A 458 8.54 -0.32 7.51
CA THR A 458 9.86 -0.57 8.09
C THR A 458 9.74 -1.35 9.41
N TRP A 459 10.63 -2.34 9.60
CA TRP A 459 10.76 -3.13 10.82
C TRP A 459 9.64 -4.12 11.17
N ILE A 460 8.53 -4.19 10.43
CA ILE A 460 7.52 -5.25 10.65
C ILE A 460 8.15 -6.64 10.47
N ASN A 461 8.91 -6.87 9.39
CA ASN A 461 9.64 -8.13 9.20
C ASN A 461 10.66 -8.34 10.33
N GLY A 462 11.42 -7.32 10.71
CA GLY A 462 12.43 -7.44 11.77
C GLY A 462 11.83 -7.85 13.11
N TYR A 463 10.67 -7.30 13.47
CA TYR A 463 9.93 -7.64 14.68
C TYR A 463 9.48 -9.11 14.69
N LEU A 464 8.77 -9.54 13.65
CA LEU A 464 8.30 -10.94 13.56
C LEU A 464 9.46 -11.93 13.44
N ASN A 465 10.54 -11.54 12.76
CA ASN A 465 11.75 -12.36 12.67
C ASN A 465 12.43 -12.53 14.04
N ASN A 466 12.44 -11.52 14.91
CA ASN A 466 13.00 -11.70 16.26
C ASN A 466 12.23 -12.77 17.05
N ILE A 467 10.89 -12.74 16.98
CA ILE A 467 10.05 -13.76 17.63
C ILE A 467 10.36 -15.14 17.03
N PHE A 468 10.42 -15.24 15.70
CA PHE A 468 10.75 -16.47 14.99
C PHE A 468 12.13 -17.03 15.35
N GLU A 469 13.16 -16.18 15.38
CA GLU A 469 14.54 -16.55 15.67
C GLU A 469 14.72 -17.11 17.08
N GLU A 470 14.04 -16.55 18.08
CA GLU A 470 14.08 -17.08 19.45
C GLU A 470 13.51 -18.51 19.53
N GLU A 471 12.40 -18.77 18.83
CA GLU A 471 11.71 -20.06 18.86
C GLU A 471 12.41 -21.13 18.02
N ILE A 472 13.15 -20.74 16.97
CA ILE A 472 13.81 -21.70 16.06
C ILE A 472 15.21 -22.13 16.52
N LYS A 473 15.82 -21.42 17.47
CA LYS A 473 17.16 -21.72 18.03
C LYS A 473 17.40 -23.21 18.32
N PRO A 474 16.49 -23.95 18.99
CA PRO A 474 16.71 -25.36 19.31
C PRO A 474 16.86 -26.27 18.08
N TYR A 475 16.29 -25.87 16.95
CA TYR A 475 16.21 -26.69 15.74
C TYR A 475 17.31 -26.39 14.71
N LYS A 476 18.10 -25.32 14.90
CA LYS A 476 19.16 -24.94 13.94
C LYS A 476 20.22 -26.02 13.71
N LYS A 477 20.49 -26.85 14.72
CA LYS A 477 21.49 -27.93 14.67
C LYS A 477 21.14 -29.08 13.73
N TYR A 478 19.88 -29.22 13.32
CA TYR A 478 19.41 -30.33 12.48
C TYR A 478 19.57 -30.06 10.97
N PHE A 479 19.88 -28.81 10.59
CA PHE A 479 19.91 -28.37 9.21
C PHE A 479 21.24 -27.69 8.90
N LYS A 480 21.59 -27.62 7.61
CA LYS A 480 22.78 -26.88 7.16
C LYS A 480 22.66 -25.41 7.57
N LYS A 481 21.47 -24.83 7.34
CA LYS A 481 21.15 -23.46 7.68
C LYS A 481 19.64 -23.26 7.68
N ILE A 482 19.15 -22.48 8.63
CA ILE A 482 17.80 -21.89 8.59
C ILE A 482 18.02 -20.39 8.37
N TYR A 483 17.52 -19.85 7.25
CA TYR A 483 17.53 -18.40 7.02
C TYR A 483 16.52 -17.70 7.95
N PRO A 484 16.73 -16.41 8.24
CA PRO A 484 15.74 -15.63 8.98
C PRO A 484 14.40 -15.59 8.22
N LEU A 485 13.30 -15.43 8.96
CA LEU A 485 11.94 -15.34 8.42
C LEU A 485 11.84 -14.17 7.45
N THR A 486 11.51 -14.44 6.18
CA THR A 486 11.30 -13.38 5.18
C THR A 486 9.82 -13.13 4.94
N MET A 487 9.38 -11.88 5.04
CA MET A 487 8.03 -11.49 4.67
C MET A 487 8.00 -10.92 3.25
N ILE A 488 7.13 -11.44 2.40
CA ILE A 488 7.03 -11.04 0.99
C ILE A 488 5.58 -10.67 0.69
N ASN A 489 5.36 -9.46 0.18
CA ASN A 489 4.02 -9.11 -0.31
C ASN A 489 3.68 -9.95 -1.54
N GLN A 490 2.47 -10.51 -1.61
CA GLN A 490 2.02 -11.35 -2.72
C GLN A 490 2.19 -10.66 -4.09
N SER A 491 2.06 -9.33 -4.15
CA SER A 491 2.21 -8.57 -5.38
C SER A 491 3.62 -8.67 -5.97
N ILE A 492 4.65 -9.00 -5.18
CA ILE A 492 5.99 -9.31 -5.70
C ILE A 492 5.98 -10.59 -6.55
N LEU A 493 5.18 -11.60 -6.18
CA LEU A 493 5.07 -12.83 -6.96
C LEU A 493 4.40 -12.56 -8.32
N ILE A 494 3.46 -11.61 -8.35
CA ILE A 494 2.82 -11.13 -9.59
C ILE A 494 3.83 -10.32 -10.39
N ASP A 495 4.33 -9.20 -9.84
CA ASP A 495 5.23 -8.25 -10.51
C ASP A 495 6.54 -8.89 -11.02
N LYS A 496 7.04 -9.92 -10.33
CA LYS A 496 8.28 -10.62 -10.71
C LYS A 496 8.02 -12.01 -11.31
N TYR A 497 6.79 -12.31 -11.71
CA TYR A 497 6.37 -13.63 -12.18
C TYR A 497 7.27 -14.22 -13.26
N ASP A 498 7.51 -13.50 -14.35
CA ASP A 498 8.28 -13.99 -15.48
C ASP A 498 9.77 -14.13 -15.15
N LEU A 499 10.37 -13.22 -14.37
CA LEU A 499 11.73 -13.38 -13.87
C LEU A 499 11.88 -14.66 -13.04
N LEU A 500 10.93 -14.89 -12.13
CA LEU A 500 10.89 -16.09 -11.30
C LEU A 500 10.65 -17.34 -12.14
N LYS A 501 9.79 -17.28 -13.15
CA LYS A 501 9.51 -18.39 -14.06
C LYS A 501 10.73 -18.76 -14.90
N ASP A 502 11.44 -17.76 -15.41
CA ASP A 502 12.65 -17.93 -16.22
C ASP A 502 13.81 -18.50 -15.37
N ASP A 503 13.99 -18.03 -14.13
CA ASP A 503 14.94 -18.59 -13.17
C ASP A 503 14.37 -18.67 -11.73
N PRO A 504 13.79 -19.82 -11.35
CA PRO A 504 13.20 -19.98 -10.02
C PRO A 504 14.22 -19.93 -8.87
N LYS A 505 15.53 -19.96 -9.15
CA LYS A 505 16.58 -19.78 -8.12
C LYS A 505 16.68 -18.32 -7.67
N LEU A 506 16.18 -17.37 -8.46
CA LEU A 506 16.22 -15.94 -8.13
C LEU A 506 15.55 -15.64 -6.79
N LEU A 507 14.44 -16.32 -6.45
CA LEU A 507 13.77 -16.09 -5.16
C LEU A 507 14.74 -16.31 -3.98
N LYS A 508 15.46 -17.43 -3.98
CA LYS A 508 16.46 -17.72 -2.94
C LYS A 508 17.56 -16.66 -2.96
N SER A 509 18.13 -16.39 -4.14
CA SER A 509 19.19 -15.38 -4.29
C SER A 509 18.76 -14.02 -3.73
N TRP A 510 17.53 -13.58 -3.98
CA TRP A 510 16.99 -12.34 -3.45
C TRP A 510 16.82 -12.37 -1.92
N ILE A 511 16.32 -13.47 -1.36
CA ILE A 511 16.23 -13.65 0.11
C ILE A 511 17.63 -13.57 0.74
N GLU A 512 18.64 -14.22 0.14
CA GLU A 512 20.00 -14.19 0.66
C GLU A 512 20.63 -12.79 0.60
N GLN A 513 20.43 -12.09 -0.51
CA GLN A 513 20.91 -10.72 -0.69
C GLN A 513 20.19 -9.74 0.25
N TYR A 514 18.88 -9.91 0.46
CA TYR A 514 18.09 -9.13 1.40
C TYR A 514 18.69 -9.22 2.82
N TRP A 515 18.89 -10.44 3.32
CA TRP A 515 19.44 -10.65 4.66
C TRP A 515 20.91 -10.22 4.76
N LYS A 516 21.70 -10.36 3.70
CA LYS A 516 23.07 -9.83 3.66
C LYS A 516 23.07 -8.30 3.82
N ARG A 517 22.19 -7.59 3.09
CA ARG A 517 22.05 -6.12 3.19
C ARG A 517 21.53 -5.70 4.56
N HIS A 518 20.51 -6.39 5.07
CA HIS A 518 19.99 -6.17 6.42
C HIS A 518 21.11 -6.25 7.47
N GLN A 519 21.86 -7.35 7.50
CA GLN A 519 22.95 -7.54 8.46
C GLN A 519 24.05 -6.47 8.33
N SER A 520 24.40 -6.08 7.09
CA SER A 520 25.35 -4.99 6.85
C SER A 520 24.86 -3.66 7.43
N ASN A 521 23.57 -3.34 7.27
CA ASN A 521 22.96 -2.11 7.80
C ASN A 521 22.87 -2.14 9.33
N ILE A 522 22.50 -3.27 9.94
CA ILE A 522 22.53 -3.47 11.39
C ILE A 522 23.93 -3.26 11.96
N GLN A 523 24.96 -3.79 11.32
CA GLN A 523 26.34 -3.61 11.76
C GLN A 523 26.78 -2.15 11.65
N SER A 524 26.41 -1.47 10.57
CA SER A 524 26.61 -0.02 10.39
C SER A 524 25.91 0.79 11.48
N PHE A 525 24.66 0.46 11.80
CA PHE A 525 23.91 1.09 12.87
C PHE A 525 24.56 0.86 14.24
N ARG A 526 24.97 -0.37 14.57
CA ARG A 526 25.65 -0.67 15.84
C ARG A 526 26.94 0.13 16.01
N LYS A 527 27.67 0.38 14.92
CA LYS A 527 28.92 1.17 14.91
C LYS A 527 28.68 2.67 15.03
N LYS A 528 27.72 3.21 14.28
CA LYS A 528 27.52 4.67 14.15
C LYS A 528 26.41 5.25 15.03
N ARG A 529 25.47 4.40 15.47
CA ARG A 529 24.21 4.79 16.14
C ARG A 529 23.40 5.83 15.35
N ASP A 530 23.53 5.80 14.02
CA ASP A 530 22.85 6.71 13.09
C ASP A 530 21.42 6.21 12.80
N PRO A 531 20.36 6.97 13.14
CA PRO A 531 18.98 6.60 12.86
C PRO A 531 18.69 6.25 11.40
N ASN A 532 19.40 6.86 10.45
CA ASN A 532 19.24 6.53 9.03
C ASN A 532 19.70 5.11 8.72
N GLN A 533 20.72 4.61 9.42
CA GLN A 533 21.13 3.20 9.29
C GLN A 533 20.12 2.26 9.92
N PHE A 534 19.46 2.68 11.01
CA PHE A 534 18.38 1.90 11.62
C PHE A 534 17.19 1.77 10.67
N LEU A 535 16.75 2.89 10.07
CA LEU A 535 15.71 2.91 9.04
C LEU A 535 16.08 1.99 7.85
N LYS A 536 17.30 2.14 7.31
CA LYS A 536 17.80 1.29 6.21
C LYS A 536 17.88 -0.19 6.59
N ALA A 537 18.16 -0.52 7.84
CA ALA A 537 18.18 -1.91 8.30
C ALA A 537 16.77 -2.52 8.34
N GLY A 538 15.75 -1.74 8.68
CA GLY A 538 14.37 -2.21 8.73
C GLY A 538 13.63 -2.24 7.39
N THR A 539 14.29 -1.92 6.27
CA THR A 539 13.71 -1.94 4.91
C THR A 539 12.96 -3.25 4.63
N SER A 540 11.75 -3.18 4.08
CA SER A 540 10.98 -4.38 3.69
C SER A 540 11.60 -5.09 2.49
N PHE A 541 11.22 -6.36 2.27
CA PHE A 541 11.67 -7.10 1.09
C PHE A 541 11.24 -6.43 -0.23
N THR A 542 10.03 -5.86 -0.28
CA THR A 542 9.51 -5.14 -1.44
C THR A 542 10.36 -3.92 -1.78
N PHE A 543 10.67 -3.07 -0.79
CA PHE A 543 11.53 -1.91 -0.99
C PHE A 543 12.96 -2.30 -1.37
N PHE A 544 13.49 -3.38 -0.76
CA PHE A 544 14.79 -3.92 -1.14
C PHE A 544 14.84 -4.33 -2.61
N LEU A 545 13.83 -5.04 -3.12
CA LEU A 545 13.77 -5.43 -4.53
C LEU A 545 13.64 -4.21 -5.45
N GLY A 546 12.85 -3.22 -5.06
CA GLY A 546 12.72 -1.96 -5.80
C GLY A 546 14.04 -1.18 -5.94
N ASP A 547 14.97 -1.34 -4.99
CA ASP A 547 16.29 -0.71 -5.06
C ASP A 547 17.28 -1.46 -5.97
N ILE A 548 17.15 -2.79 -6.11
CA ILE A 548 18.14 -3.61 -6.81
C ILE A 548 17.71 -4.06 -8.21
N LEU A 549 16.41 -4.01 -8.50
CA LEU A 549 15.85 -4.39 -9.80
C LEU A 549 15.47 -3.13 -10.58
N PRO A 550 15.74 -3.08 -11.91
CA PRO A 550 15.31 -1.97 -12.74
C PRO A 550 13.78 -1.89 -12.80
N GLN A 551 13.27 -0.67 -13.02
CA GLN A 551 11.87 -0.49 -13.40
C GLN A 551 11.59 -1.22 -14.72
N ARG A 552 10.40 -1.81 -14.82
CA ARG A 552 10.03 -2.71 -15.90
C ARG A 552 9.08 -2.05 -16.89
N ASN A 553 9.10 -2.54 -18.14
CA ASN A 553 8.04 -2.24 -19.09
C ASN A 553 6.77 -3.02 -18.70
N GLY A 554 5.80 -2.32 -18.13
CA GLY A 554 4.57 -2.93 -17.63
C GLY A 554 3.75 -3.67 -18.67
N LEU A 555 3.77 -3.21 -19.93
CA LEU A 555 3.00 -3.84 -21.00
C LEU A 555 3.59 -5.20 -21.42
N GLU A 556 4.91 -5.30 -21.51
CA GLU A 556 5.58 -6.57 -21.83
C GLU A 556 5.34 -7.59 -20.72
N PHE A 557 5.51 -7.15 -19.46
CA PHE A 557 5.20 -7.95 -18.28
C PHE A 557 3.76 -8.46 -18.31
N PHE A 558 2.79 -7.55 -18.49
CA PHE A 558 1.37 -7.87 -18.50
C PHE A 558 1.02 -8.90 -19.59
N ARG A 559 1.59 -8.76 -20.79
CA ARG A 559 1.37 -9.74 -21.88
C ARG A 559 1.86 -11.14 -21.50
N ARG A 560 3.05 -11.26 -20.92
CA ARG A 560 3.61 -12.58 -20.53
C ARG A 560 2.75 -13.26 -19.47
N ILE A 561 2.40 -12.54 -18.40
CA ILE A 561 1.58 -13.10 -17.32
C ILE A 561 0.15 -13.41 -17.78
N ALA A 562 -0.43 -12.58 -18.65
CA ALA A 562 -1.74 -12.82 -19.23
C ALA A 562 -1.77 -14.07 -20.10
N ASP A 563 -0.71 -14.33 -20.88
CA ASP A 563 -0.61 -15.53 -21.71
C ASP A 563 -0.47 -16.78 -20.86
N ASP A 564 0.43 -16.72 -19.87
CA ASP A 564 0.73 -17.87 -19.03
C ASP A 564 -0.38 -18.22 -18.03
N LEU A 565 -1.14 -17.24 -17.58
CA LEU A 565 -2.30 -17.42 -16.70
C LEU A 565 -3.63 -17.48 -17.47
N GLU A 566 -3.58 -17.56 -18.82
CA GLU A 566 -4.75 -17.67 -19.71
C GLU A 566 -5.78 -16.54 -19.47
N LEU A 567 -5.31 -15.33 -19.21
CA LEU A 567 -6.15 -14.14 -19.00
C LEU A 567 -6.64 -13.53 -20.31
N LYS A 568 -6.15 -13.98 -21.46
CA LYS A 568 -6.62 -13.53 -22.78
C LYS A 568 -8.08 -13.89 -23.07
N GLU A 569 -8.60 -14.96 -22.47
CA GLU A 569 -10.01 -15.36 -22.63
C GLU A 569 -10.98 -14.46 -21.84
N VAL A 570 -10.41 -13.60 -21.00
CA VAL A 570 -11.09 -12.78 -19.99
C VAL A 570 -11.15 -11.30 -20.43
N ILE A 571 -10.29 -10.92 -21.40
CA ILE A 571 -10.22 -9.60 -22.07
C ILE A 571 -11.07 -9.66 -23.34
#